data_AF-A0A0M1J6J9-F1
#
_entry.id   AF-A0A0M1J6J9-F1
#
_cell.length_a   1.000
_cell.length_b   1.000
_cell.length_c   1.000
_cell.angle_alpha   90.00
_cell.angle_beta   90.00
_cell.angle_gamma   90.00
#
_symmetry.space_group_name_H-M   'P 1'
#
loop_
_entity.id
_entity.type
_entity.pdbx_description
1 polymer ?
#
loop_
_entity_poly.entity_id
_entity_poly.type
_entity_poly.pdbx_seq_one_letter_code
_entity_poly.pdbx_strand_id
1 'polypeptide(L)'
;MININSVLTLQEVADYLKISEDKIQKQVTQGSIPGRKIGNEWRFLKTAIDDWLQHYDSRAIFLKQAGALSDDETLEELCSMIYTNRTNTETEFDNVHS
;
A
#
# COMPACT_ATOMS: atom_id res chain seq x y z
N MET A 1 5.62 1.57 24.37
CA MET A 1 4.65 0.46 24.52
C MET A 1 4.55 -0.27 23.20
N ILE A 2 4.92 -1.54 23.14
CA ILE A 2 4.75 -2.37 21.94
C ILE A 2 3.25 -2.70 21.85
N ASN A 3 2.58 -2.22 20.81
CA ASN A 3 1.14 -2.40 20.67
C ASN A 3 0.86 -3.83 20.17
N ILE A 4 0.50 -4.73 21.07
CA ILE A 4 0.25 -6.15 20.77
C ILE A 4 -0.98 -6.39 19.87
N ASN A 5 -1.81 -5.36 19.64
CA ASN A 5 -2.94 -5.38 18.71
C ASN A 5 -2.55 -5.07 17.25
N SER A 6 -1.25 -5.13 16.92
CA SER A 6 -0.78 -4.87 15.55
C SER A 6 -1.03 -6.02 14.58
N VAL A 7 -1.55 -7.17 15.01
CA VAL A 7 -1.84 -8.31 14.14
C VAL A 7 -3.34 -8.52 14.02
N LEU A 8 -3.85 -8.54 12.79
CA LEU A 8 -5.24 -8.77 12.42
C LEU A 8 -5.39 -10.17 11.83
N THR A 9 -6.58 -10.74 12.02
CA THR A 9 -7.09 -11.94 11.34
C THR A 9 -7.71 -11.59 9.99
N LEU A 10 -8.09 -12.62 9.22
CA LEU A 10 -8.75 -12.43 7.92
C LEU A 10 -10.09 -11.70 8.06
N GLN A 11 -10.89 -12.07 9.07
CA GLN A 11 -12.16 -11.43 9.37
C GLN A 11 -11.96 -9.96 9.78
N GLU A 12 -11.01 -9.68 10.66
CA GLU A 12 -10.72 -8.30 11.09
C GLU A 12 -10.22 -7.43 9.94
N VAL A 13 -9.43 -7.98 9.00
CA VAL A 13 -9.04 -7.24 7.79
C VAL A 13 -10.22 -7.02 6.86
N ALA A 14 -11.11 -8.00 6.71
CA ALA A 14 -12.34 -7.87 5.93
C ALA A 14 -13.22 -6.73 6.47
N ASP A 15 -13.41 -6.69 7.79
CA ASP A 15 -14.14 -5.62 8.47
C ASP A 15 -13.42 -4.26 8.35
N TYR A 16 -12.10 -4.26 8.52
CA TYR A 16 -11.27 -3.05 8.44
C TYR A 16 -11.32 -2.41 7.05
N LEU A 17 -11.21 -3.23 5.99
CA LEU A 17 -11.25 -2.80 4.60
C LEU A 17 -12.68 -2.66 4.06
N LYS A 18 -13.70 -3.07 4.83
CA LYS A 18 -15.11 -3.13 4.43
C LYS A 18 -15.33 -3.94 3.16
N ILE A 19 -14.67 -5.09 3.05
CA ILE A 19 -14.70 -6.00 1.92
C ILE A 19 -15.03 -7.41 2.42
N SER A 20 -15.76 -8.21 1.65
CA SER A 20 -16.08 -9.60 2.02
C SER A 20 -14.82 -10.47 2.24
N GLU A 21 -14.87 -11.35 3.24
CA GLU A 21 -13.80 -12.29 3.59
C GLU A 21 -13.29 -13.12 2.38
N ASP A 22 -14.19 -13.62 1.53
CA ASP A 22 -13.83 -14.38 0.32
C ASP A 22 -12.94 -13.56 -0.64
N LYS A 23 -13.21 -12.26 -0.77
CA LYS A 23 -12.40 -11.37 -1.59
C LYS A 23 -11.06 -11.10 -0.94
N ILE A 24 -10.99 -10.90 0.37
CA ILE A 24 -9.71 -10.78 1.09
C ILE A 24 -8.88 -12.07 0.95
N GLN A 25 -9.50 -13.24 1.12
CA GLN A 25 -8.85 -14.54 0.96
C GLN A 25 -8.27 -14.72 -0.44
N LYS A 26 -9.01 -14.35 -1.49
CA LYS A 26 -8.50 -14.36 -2.87
C LYS A 26 -7.33 -13.41 -3.06
N GLN A 27 -7.46 -12.17 -2.57
CA GLN A 27 -6.43 -11.14 -2.74
C GLN A 27 -5.13 -11.47 -2.00
N VAL A 28 -5.21 -12.01 -0.78
CA VAL A 28 -4.02 -12.42 -0.03
C VAL A 28 -3.37 -13.66 -0.66
N THR A 29 -4.16 -14.59 -1.20
CA THR A 29 -3.63 -15.77 -1.92
C THR A 29 -2.94 -15.37 -3.22
N GLN A 30 -3.43 -14.32 -3.89
CA GLN A 30 -2.82 -13.73 -5.08
C GLN A 30 -1.61 -12.84 -4.78
N GLY A 31 -1.31 -12.56 -3.51
CA GLY A 31 -0.22 -11.68 -3.10
C GLY A 31 -0.52 -10.19 -3.27
N SER A 32 -1.76 -9.81 -3.57
CA SER A 32 -2.18 -8.42 -3.74
C SER A 32 -2.30 -7.66 -2.42
N ILE A 33 -2.63 -8.37 -1.33
CA ILE A 33 -2.70 -7.83 0.03
C ILE A 33 -1.57 -8.46 0.86
N PRO A 34 -0.79 -7.67 1.63
CA PRO A 34 0.28 -8.21 2.45
C PRO A 34 -0.29 -8.99 3.63
N GLY A 35 -0.08 -10.30 3.64
CA GLY A 35 -0.47 -11.18 4.73
C GLY A 35 0.42 -12.40 4.80
N ARG A 36 0.51 -13.02 5.98
CA ARG A 36 1.27 -14.26 6.19
C ARG A 36 0.36 -15.37 6.67
N LYS A 37 0.46 -16.53 6.05
CA LYS A 37 -0.21 -17.74 6.51
C LYS A 37 0.63 -18.38 7.62
N ILE A 38 0.03 -18.56 8.80
CA ILE A 38 0.66 -19.20 9.97
C ILE A 38 -0.25 -20.36 10.39
N GLY A 39 0.23 -21.59 10.21
CA GLY A 39 -0.60 -22.78 10.34
C GLY A 39 -1.75 -22.74 9.32
N ASN A 40 -2.99 -22.77 9.81
CA ASN A 40 -4.18 -22.77 8.98
C ASN A 40 -4.87 -21.40 8.87
N GLU A 41 -4.29 -20.35 9.45
CA GLU A 41 -4.90 -19.03 9.52
C GLU A 41 -4.02 -17.97 8.88
N TRP A 42 -4.66 -16.89 8.42
CA TRP A 42 -3.97 -15.70 7.94
C TRP A 42 -3.76 -14.70 9.08
N ARG A 43 -2.59 -14.05 9.04
CA ARG A 43 -2.20 -12.98 9.95
C ARG A 43 -1.69 -11.80 9.14
N PHE A 44 -2.15 -10.61 9.52
CA PHE A 44 -1.88 -9.37 8.82
C PHE A 44 -1.36 -8.36 9.81
N LEU A 45 -0.24 -7.71 9.50
CA LEU A 45 0.18 -6.59 10.32
C LEU A 45 -0.67 -5.38 9.97
N LYS A 46 -1.33 -4.76 10.94
CA LYS A 46 -2.14 -3.56 10.74
C LYS A 46 -1.31 -2.46 10.05
N THR A 47 -0.08 -2.26 10.49
CA THR A 47 0.85 -1.29 9.86
C THR A 47 1.13 -1.64 8.40
N ALA A 48 1.30 -2.91 8.06
CA ALA A 48 1.52 -3.32 6.68
C ALA A 48 0.27 -3.12 5.80
N ILE A 49 -0.93 -3.31 6.36
CA ILE A 49 -2.19 -3.01 5.67
C ILE A 49 -2.37 -1.50 5.50
N ASP A 50 -2.07 -0.70 6.53
CA ASP A 50 -2.12 0.76 6.48
C ASP A 50 -1.14 1.31 5.43
N ASP A 51 0.11 0.82 5.43
CA ASP A 51 1.11 1.16 4.42
C ASP A 51 0.63 0.74 3.04
N TRP A 52 0.15 -0.49 2.88
CA TRP A 52 -0.39 -0.97 1.61
C TRP A 52 -1.50 -0.05 1.08
N LEU A 53 -2.46 0.34 1.91
CA LEU A 53 -3.53 1.28 1.54
C LEU A 53 -2.99 2.62 1.06
N GLN A 54 -1.99 3.19 1.75
CA GLN A 54 -1.39 4.47 1.38
C GLN A 54 -0.65 4.42 0.03
N HIS A 55 -0.14 3.25 -0.36
CA HIS A 55 0.62 3.07 -1.60
C HIS A 55 -0.22 2.43 -2.72
N TYR A 56 -1.46 2.02 -2.44
CA TYR A 56 -2.30 1.24 -3.35
C TYR A 56 -2.76 2.03 -4.59
N ASP A 57 -2.59 3.35 -4.61
CA ASP A 57 -3.23 4.20 -5.62
C ASP A 57 -2.41 4.41 -6.91
N SER A 58 -1.07 4.50 -6.89
CA SER A 58 -0.40 5.13 -8.04
C SER A 58 0.10 4.16 -9.13
N ARG A 59 0.39 2.90 -8.79
CA ARG A 59 1.13 2.00 -9.71
C ARG A 59 0.24 1.00 -10.44
N ALA A 60 -0.75 0.43 -9.76
CA ALA A 60 -1.63 -0.59 -10.34
C ALA A 60 -2.70 -0.02 -11.27
N ILE A 61 -3.15 1.21 -11.02
CA ILE A 61 -4.09 1.93 -11.90
C ILE A 61 -3.35 2.36 -13.17
N PHE A 62 -2.13 2.91 -13.02
CA PHE A 62 -1.31 3.36 -14.14
C PHE A 62 -0.88 2.20 -15.04
N LEU A 63 -0.43 1.07 -14.49
CA LEU A 63 -0.01 -0.10 -15.27
C LEU A 63 -1.17 -0.87 -15.93
N LYS A 64 -2.38 -0.84 -15.37
CA LYS A 64 -3.56 -1.45 -16.01
C LYS A 64 -4.12 -0.61 -17.16
N GLN A 65 -3.91 0.71 -17.13
CA GLN A 65 -4.25 1.61 -18.22
C GLN A 65 -3.14 1.71 -19.27
N ALA A 66 -1.88 1.48 -18.88
CA ALA A 66 -0.72 1.49 -19.76
C ALA A 66 -0.53 0.18 -20.56
N GLY A 67 -1.61 -0.53 -20.90
CA GLY A 67 -1.58 -1.60 -21.91
C GLY A 67 -1.39 -1.10 -23.35
N ALA A 68 -1.09 0.19 -23.54
CA ALA A 68 -1.01 0.85 -24.84
C ALA A 68 0.25 1.73 -25.02
N LEU A 69 1.25 1.63 -24.14
CA LEU A 69 2.46 2.47 -24.20
C LEU A 69 3.71 1.62 -23.94
N SER A 70 3.94 0.62 -24.79
CA SER A 70 5.16 -0.19 -24.75
C SER A 70 6.30 0.37 -25.61
N ASP A 71 6.04 1.41 -26.42
CA ASP A 71 7.00 1.81 -27.46
C ASP A 71 7.52 3.25 -27.35
N ASP A 72 7.29 3.99 -26.25
CA ASP A 72 7.86 5.33 -26.11
C ASP A 72 8.74 5.48 -24.86
N GLU A 73 9.92 6.03 -25.11
CA GLU A 73 11.08 6.34 -24.26
C GLU A 73 10.77 7.31 -23.09
N THR A 74 9.50 7.46 -22.70
CA THR A 74 9.02 8.41 -21.68
C THR A 74 8.68 7.75 -20.34
N LEU A 75 8.87 6.43 -20.22
CA LEU A 75 8.67 5.67 -18.97
C LEU A 75 9.55 6.16 -17.80
N GLU A 76 10.69 6.78 -18.09
CA GLU A 76 11.59 7.32 -17.06
C GLU A 76 11.03 8.57 -16.38
N GLU A 77 10.36 9.46 -17.11
CA GLU A 77 9.84 10.72 -16.55
C GLU A 77 8.66 10.50 -15.59
N LEU A 78 7.83 9.50 -15.86
CA LEU A 78 6.65 9.19 -15.05
C LEU A 78 7.01 8.51 -13.72
N CYS A 79 8.07 7.70 -13.70
CA CYS A 79 8.63 7.21 -12.44
C CYS A 79 9.23 8.35 -11.59
N SER A 80 9.81 9.37 -12.23
CA SER A 80 10.38 10.54 -11.54
C SER A 80 9.32 11.41 -10.83
N MET A 81 8.13 11.57 -11.43
CA MET A 81 7.01 12.28 -10.78
C MET A 81 6.47 11.54 -9.54
N ILE A 82 6.47 10.20 -9.56
CA ILE A 82 6.06 9.38 -8.40
C ILE A 82 7.12 9.44 -7.27
N TYR A 83 8.39 9.65 -7.60
CA TYR A 83 9.47 9.74 -6.61
C TYR A 83 9.52 11.09 -5.89
N THR A 84 9.14 12.20 -6.54
CA THR A 84 9.37 13.56 -6.01
C THR A 84 8.33 14.01 -4.97
N ASN A 85 7.07 13.55 -5.04
CA ASN A 85 6.08 13.79 -3.96
C ASN A 85 6.35 12.95 -2.68
N ARG A 86 7.36 12.07 -2.77
CA ARG A 86 8.14 11.37 -1.75
C ARG A 86 8.59 12.14 -0.52
N THR A 87 9.26 13.24 -0.83
CA THR A 87 10.21 13.91 0.05
C THR A 87 9.67 15.27 0.39
N ASN A 88 8.59 15.33 1.17
CA ASN A 88 8.17 16.54 1.88
C ASN A 88 7.35 16.14 3.10
N THR A 89 7.98 15.47 4.08
CA THR A 89 7.56 15.59 5.48
C THR A 89 8.79 15.42 6.37
N GLU A 90 9.58 16.49 6.49
CA GLU A 90 10.38 16.77 7.69
C GLU A 90 10.64 18.28 7.76
N THR A 91 9.65 18.98 8.33
CA THR A 91 9.78 19.99 9.38
C THR A 91 11.11 20.76 9.49
N GLU A 92 11.11 22.03 9.06
CA GLU A 92 11.79 23.10 9.81
C GLU A 92 10.76 24.17 10.17
N PHE A 93 10.32 24.10 11.43
CA PHE A 93 9.83 25.25 12.17
C PHE A 93 10.99 26.24 12.37
N ASP A 94 10.62 27.50 12.52
CA ASP A 94 11.41 28.64 13.02
C ASP A 94 12.06 29.59 11.98
N ASN A 95 11.30 30.63 11.66
CA ASN A 95 11.55 32.02 12.08
C ASN A 95 12.76 32.82 11.52
N VAL A 96 12.39 34.01 11.01
CA VAL A 96 13.10 35.31 10.88
C VAL A 96 14.26 35.50 9.88
N HIS A 97 14.22 36.72 9.32
CA HIS A 97 15.23 37.49 8.57
C HIS A 97 15.33 37.13 7.08
N SER A 98 15.11 38.05 6.14
CA SER A 98 14.84 39.49 6.20
C SER A 98 14.31 39.96 4.85
#